data_AF-A0A1S1N386-F1
#
_entry.id   AF-A0A1S1N386-F1
#
_cell.length_a   1.000
_cell.length_b   1.000
_cell.length_c   1.000
_cell.angle_alpha   90.00
_cell.angle_beta   90.00
_cell.angle_gamma   90.00
#
_symmetry.space_group_name_H-M   'P 1'
#
loop_
_entity.id
_entity.type
_entity.pdbx_description
1 polymer ?
#
loop_
_entity_poly.entity_id
_entity_poly.type
_entity_poly.pdbx_seq_one_letter_code
_entity_poly.pdbx_strand_id
1 'polypeptide(L)'
;MAKPNKKGPVRTVDIFCASCSQPLFKYRKGGKGALVKCFVERIVKNHTNDNLHCPNCEQEFARSTLIRGTPALKFVGGKVRFK
;
A
#
# COMPACT_ATOMS: atom_id res chain seq x y z
N MET A 1 14.67 19.92 7.06
CA MET A 1 14.27 18.69 6.33
C MET A 1 12.75 18.61 6.31
N ALA A 2 12.13 18.65 5.12
CA ALA A 2 10.67 18.72 5.01
C ALA A 2 10.03 17.37 5.37
N LYS A 3 9.50 17.27 6.60
CA LYS A 3 8.53 16.24 6.99
C LYS A 3 7.37 16.27 5.98
N PRO A 4 6.86 15.11 5.52
CA PRO A 4 5.64 15.09 4.72
C PRO A 4 4.52 15.85 5.46
N ASN A 5 3.84 16.72 4.72
CA ASN A 5 2.91 17.71 5.28
C ASN A 5 1.76 17.01 6.05
N LYS A 6 1.37 17.55 7.21
CA LYS A 6 0.35 16.97 8.11
C LYS A 6 -1.02 16.82 7.42
N LYS A 7 -1.29 17.64 6.41
CA LYS A 7 -2.40 17.47 5.45
C LYS A 7 -1.98 16.45 4.39
N GLY A 8 -2.08 15.16 4.74
CA GLY A 8 -1.94 14.08 3.79
C GLY A 8 -2.98 14.17 2.65
N PRO A 9 -2.75 13.49 1.52
CA PRO A 9 -3.72 13.47 0.42
C PRO A 9 -5.08 12.94 0.91
N VAL A 10 -6.15 13.66 0.60
CA VAL A 10 -7.52 13.33 1.03
C VAL A 10 -8.07 12.10 0.31
N ARG A 11 -7.61 11.86 -0.93
CA ARG A 11 -8.04 10.73 -1.74
C ARG A 11 -7.51 9.42 -1.16
N THR A 12 -8.42 8.58 -0.72
CA THR A 12 -8.15 7.18 -0.43
C THR A 12 -8.44 6.33 -1.65
N VAL A 13 -7.60 5.32 -1.88
CA VAL A 13 -7.85 4.25 -2.82
C VAL A 13 -7.92 2.94 -2.05
N ASP A 14 -8.71 2.02 -2.55
CA ASP A 14 -8.79 0.67 -2.01
C ASP A 14 -7.87 -0.22 -2.83
N ILE A 15 -7.01 -0.95 -2.14
CA ILE A 15 -5.97 -1.81 -2.71
C ILE A 15 -6.45 -3.25 -2.58
N PHE A 16 -6.43 -3.98 -3.70
CA PHE A 16 -6.90 -5.34 -3.83
C PHE A 16 -5.80 -6.26 -4.36
N CYS A 17 -5.83 -7.52 -3.96
CA CYS A 17 -5.00 -8.54 -4.58
C CYS A 17 -5.45 -8.76 -6.03
N ALA A 18 -4.50 -8.83 -6.98
CA ALA A 18 -4.83 -9.07 -8.39
C ALA A 18 -5.35 -10.50 -8.63
N SER A 19 -4.89 -11.49 -7.86
CA SER A 19 -5.26 -12.90 -8.03
C SER A 19 -6.65 -13.22 -7.47
N CYS A 20 -6.95 -12.78 -6.25
CA CYS A 20 -8.19 -13.15 -5.56
C CYS A 20 -9.16 -12.00 -5.31
N SER A 21 -8.82 -10.77 -5.74
CA SER A 21 -9.63 -9.56 -5.54
C SER A 21 -9.95 -9.20 -4.08
N GLN A 22 -9.29 -9.85 -3.12
CA GLN A 22 -9.47 -9.56 -1.70
C GLN A 22 -8.94 -8.17 -1.35
N PRO A 23 -9.66 -7.36 -0.55
CA PRO A 23 -9.16 -6.08 -0.06
C PRO A 23 -7.93 -6.30 0.85
N LEU A 24 -6.85 -5.62 0.53
CA LEU A 24 -5.58 -5.66 1.27
C LEU A 24 -5.47 -4.44 2.19
N PHE A 25 -5.56 -3.23 1.62
CA PHE A 25 -5.43 -1.98 2.37
C PHE A 25 -6.32 -0.89 1.82
N LYS A 26 -6.70 0.03 2.70
CA LYS A 26 -7.18 1.35 2.31
C LYS A 26 -6.05 2.35 2.46
N TYR A 27 -5.67 3.02 1.37
CA TYR A 27 -4.45 3.83 1.33
C TYR A 27 -4.70 5.27 0.87
N ARG A 28 -4.08 6.24 1.55
CA ARG A 28 -4.10 7.66 1.12
C ARG A 28 -3.09 7.88 -0.01
N LYS A 29 -3.58 7.86 -1.25
CA LYS A 29 -2.76 8.00 -2.45
C LYS A 29 -2.49 9.47 -2.78
N GLY A 30 -1.22 9.84 -2.79
CA GLY A 30 -0.76 11.13 -3.29
C GLY A 30 -0.43 11.06 -4.78
N GLY A 31 -1.07 11.89 -5.60
CA GLY A 31 -0.80 12.01 -7.03
C GLY A 31 -1.53 11.00 -7.93
N LYS A 32 -1.40 11.18 -9.25
CA LYS A 32 -2.13 10.43 -10.28
C LYS A 32 -1.39 9.18 -10.80
N GLY A 33 -0.09 9.05 -10.55
CA GLY A 33 0.75 7.97 -11.11
C GLY A 33 0.50 6.57 -10.51
N ALA A 34 1.25 5.58 -10.99
CA ALA A 34 1.13 4.19 -10.55
C ALA A 34 1.44 4.02 -9.05
N LEU A 35 0.76 3.07 -8.42
CA LEU A 35 0.96 2.73 -7.00
C LEU A 35 2.11 1.72 -6.86
N VAL A 36 3.34 2.21 -6.87
CA VAL A 36 4.55 1.36 -6.74
C VAL A 36 4.97 1.18 -5.27
N LYS A 37 4.74 2.21 -4.44
CA LYS A 37 5.15 2.26 -3.03
C LYS A 37 4.01 2.75 -2.14
N CYS A 38 3.85 2.11 -1.00
CA CYS A 38 2.84 2.37 0.01
C CYS A 38 3.53 2.70 1.33
N PHE A 39 3.44 3.94 1.81
CA PHE A 39 4.00 4.29 3.11
C PHE A 39 3.10 3.78 4.23
N VAL A 40 3.67 3.12 5.23
CA VAL A 40 2.88 2.52 6.33
C VAL A 40 2.08 3.58 7.07
N GLU A 41 2.62 4.80 7.26
CA GLU A 41 1.92 5.92 7.90
C GLU A 41 0.63 6.36 7.17
N ARG A 42 0.49 6.02 5.87
CA ARG A 42 -0.62 6.45 5.02
C ARG A 42 -1.67 5.36 4.82
N ILE A 43 -1.49 4.21 5.45
CA ILE A 43 -2.48 3.15 5.50
C ILE A 43 -3.59 3.58 6.46
N VAL A 44 -4.81 3.67 5.96
CA VAL A 44 -6.00 4.02 6.75
C VAL A 44 -6.59 2.77 7.40
N LYS A 45 -6.63 1.67 6.65
CA LYS A 45 -7.11 0.37 7.13
C LYS A 45 -6.22 -0.72 6.58
N ASN A 46 -5.87 -1.66 7.44
CA ASN A 46 -5.14 -2.86 7.11
C ASN A 46 -6.07 -4.05 7.25
N HIS A 47 -6.20 -4.84 6.19
CA HIS A 47 -6.98 -6.07 6.15
C HIS A 47 -6.09 -7.32 6.03
N THR A 48 -4.77 -7.14 6.08
CA THR A 48 -3.77 -8.21 6.01
C THR A 48 -3.22 -8.53 7.41
N ASN A 49 -2.76 -9.75 7.61
CA ASN A 49 -2.11 -10.15 8.87
C ASN A 49 -0.66 -9.65 8.93
N ASP A 50 0.11 -9.88 7.86
CA ASP A 50 1.57 -9.70 7.87
C ASP A 50 2.06 -8.54 6.98
N ASN A 51 1.15 -7.75 6.38
CA ASN A 51 1.44 -6.67 5.42
C ASN A 51 2.11 -7.06 4.10
N LEU A 52 2.63 -8.28 4.00
CA LEU A 52 3.42 -8.79 2.87
C LEU A 52 2.63 -9.82 2.06
N HIS A 53 1.80 -10.60 2.75
CA HIS A 53 1.06 -11.74 2.20
C HIS A 53 -0.45 -11.48 2.19
N CYS A 54 -1.10 -11.91 1.10
CA CYS A 54 -2.54 -11.81 0.98
C CYS A 54 -3.23 -12.78 1.96
N PRO A 55 -4.24 -12.36 2.74
CA PRO A 55 -4.88 -13.23 3.74
C PRO A 55 -5.69 -14.39 3.12
N ASN A 56 -6.03 -14.31 1.83
CA ASN A 56 -6.82 -15.34 1.16
C ASN A 56 -5.96 -16.34 0.34
N CYS A 57 -5.01 -15.85 -0.46
CA CYS A 57 -4.18 -16.70 -1.31
C CYS A 57 -2.73 -16.84 -0.84
N GLU A 58 -2.38 -16.26 0.31
CA GLU A 58 -1.04 -16.26 0.93
C GLU A 58 0.10 -15.74 0.04
N GLN A 59 -0.23 -15.16 -1.11
CA GLN A 59 0.73 -14.71 -2.09
C GLN A 59 1.46 -13.45 -1.61
N GLU A 60 2.79 -13.46 -1.67
CA GLU A 60 3.61 -12.27 -1.46
C GLU A 60 3.27 -11.21 -2.53
N PHE A 61 2.65 -10.11 -2.11
CA PHE A 61 2.24 -9.00 -2.98
C PHE A 61 3.09 -7.75 -2.75
N ALA A 62 3.79 -7.65 -1.63
CA ALA A 62 4.66 -6.53 -1.29
C ALA A 62 5.91 -6.97 -0.54
N ARG A 63 6.92 -6.10 -0.53
CA ARG A 63 8.15 -6.23 0.25
C ARG A 63 8.34 -5.01 1.14
N SER A 64 8.79 -5.20 2.36
CA SER A 64 9.12 -4.10 3.27
C SER A 64 10.40 -3.41 2.81
N THR A 65 10.42 -2.07 2.85
CA THR A 65 11.57 -1.25 2.47
C THR A 65 11.54 0.07 3.23
N LEU A 66 12.73 0.63 3.48
CA LEU A 66 12.85 1.96 4.07
C LEU A 66 13.07 2.98 2.95
N ILE A 67 12.14 3.91 2.80
CA ILE A 67 12.23 5.00 1.82
C ILE A 67 12.47 6.29 2.57
N ARG A 68 13.69 6.84 2.47
CA ARG A 68 14.10 8.09 3.15
C ARG A 68 13.90 8.00 4.68
N GLY A 69 14.24 6.85 5.26
CA GLY A 69 14.10 6.59 6.69
C GLY A 69 12.66 6.33 7.17
N THR A 70 11.68 6.26 6.27
CA THR A 70 10.28 5.97 6.61
C THR A 70 9.91 4.56 6.13
N PRO A 71 9.26 3.73 6.97
CA PRO A 71 8.83 2.40 6.57
C PRO A 71 7.77 2.47 5.46
N ALA A 72 8.01 1.69 4.40
CA ALA A 72 7.13 1.57 3.26
C ALA A 72 7.07 0.13 2.75
N LEU A 73 5.99 -0.21 2.09
CA LEU A 73 5.77 -1.45 1.37
C LEU A 73 5.94 -1.16 -0.12
N LYS A 74 6.83 -1.89 -0.79
CA LYS A 74 7.01 -1.85 -2.24
C LYS A 74 6.22 -2.99 -2.84
N PHE A 75 5.25 -2.68 -3.69
CA PHE A 75 4.42 -3.70 -4.32
C PHE A 75 5.19 -4.45 -5.41
N VAL A 76 4.93 -5.75 -5.50
CA VAL A 76 5.39 -6.58 -6.61
C VAL A 76 4.53 -6.29 -7.83
N GLY A 77 5.16 -6.04 -8.97
CA GLY A 77 4.48 -5.66 -10.21
C GLY A 77 3.42 -6.68 -10.62
N GLY A 78 2.25 -6.20 -11.02
CA GLY A 78 1.13 -7.04 -11.49
C GLY A 78 0.36 -7.80 -10.41
N LYS A 79 0.82 -7.81 -9.16
CA LYS A 79 0.15 -8.56 -8.07
C LYS A 79 -0.92 -7.79 -7.31
N VAL A 80 -0.98 -6.48 -7.52
CA VAL A 80 -1.85 -5.58 -6.79
C VAL A 80 -2.62 -4.70 -7.76
N ARG A 81 -3.93 -4.54 -7.51
CA ARG A 81 -4.81 -3.61 -8.21
C ARG A 81 -5.30 -2.56 -7.21
N PHE A 82 -5.53 -1.34 -7.66
CA PHE A 82 -6.14 -0.32 -6.83
C PHE A 82 -7.31 0.32 -7.59
N LYS A 83 -8.36 0.70 -6.87
CA LYS A 83 -9.51 1.43 -7.38
C LYS A 83 -9.75 2.70 -6.58
#